data_AF-A0A8B6XXZ4-F1
#
_entry.id   AF-A0A8B6XXZ4-F1
#
_cell.length_a   1.000
_cell.length_b   1.000
_cell.length_c   1.000
_cell.angle_alpha   90.00
_cell.angle_beta   90.00
_cell.angle_gamma   90.00
#
_symmetry.space_group_name_H-M   'P 1'
#
loop_
_entity.id
_entity.type
_entity.pdbx_description
1 polymer ?
#
loop_
_entity_poly.entity_id
_entity_poly.type
_entity_poly.pdbx_seq_one_letter_code
_entity_poly.pdbx_strand_id
1 'polypeptide(L)'
;MPNNFKPDKEIKRGDMDAMTTNGITCVKWMDNRSVTLLSNFIPFSKDNVSLVFRRNAGCAEKLRVSCPTIVTLYNKFMGGADLTDQKKGSYETDRKSKIKYYLRIFFDLFDIAVNNSHCIYVKINQERNSEYKSITPLQYRQMVARSLIG
;
A
#
# COMPACT_ATOMS: atom_id res chain seq x y z
N MET A 1 12.37 -14.91 14.47
CA MET A 1 11.83 -13.85 15.36
C MET A 1 12.56 -13.93 16.69
N PRO A 2 12.74 -12.82 17.43
CA PRO A 2 13.35 -12.87 18.76
C PRO A 2 12.59 -13.87 19.65
N ASN A 3 13.30 -14.80 20.29
CA ASN A 3 12.68 -15.81 21.16
C ASN A 3 12.07 -15.21 22.44
N ASN A 4 12.31 -13.90 22.67
CA ASN A 4 11.93 -13.21 23.89
C ASN A 4 10.51 -12.60 23.86
N PHE A 5 9.81 -12.66 22.72
CA PHE A 5 8.43 -12.19 22.69
C PHE A 5 7.50 -13.17 23.39
N LYS A 6 6.54 -12.62 24.14
CA LYS A 6 5.50 -13.42 24.78
C LYS A 6 4.78 -14.31 23.74
N PRO A 7 4.39 -15.54 24.10
CA PRO A 7 3.64 -16.41 23.19
C PRO A 7 2.24 -15.85 22.91
N ASP A 8 1.71 -16.11 21.72
CA ASP A 8 0.42 -15.53 21.27
C ASP A 8 -0.75 -15.85 22.19
N LYS A 9 -0.69 -17.00 22.89
CA LYS A 9 -1.74 -17.45 23.82
C LYS A 9 -1.86 -16.57 25.06
N GLU A 10 -0.81 -15.83 25.41
CA GLU A 10 -0.73 -15.00 26.63
C GLU A 10 -0.97 -13.51 26.35
N ILE A 11 -1.06 -13.12 25.08
CA ILE A 11 -1.17 -11.72 24.69
C ILE A 11 -2.61 -11.41 24.28
N LYS A 12 -3.20 -10.36 24.86
CA LYS A 12 -4.56 -9.93 24.53
C LYS A 12 -4.58 -9.06 23.28
N ARG A 13 -5.74 -8.96 22.63
CA ARG A 13 -5.91 -8.08 21.48
C ARG A 13 -5.61 -6.62 21.86
N GLY A 14 -4.74 -5.97 21.10
CA GLY A 14 -4.26 -4.61 21.33
C GLY A 14 -2.93 -4.54 22.09
N ASP A 15 -2.52 -5.62 22.74
CA ASP A 15 -1.20 -5.67 23.39
C ASP A 15 -0.09 -5.68 22.34
N MET A 16 1.05 -5.16 22.77
CA MET A 16 2.23 -4.97 21.92
C MET A 16 3.49 -5.21 22.72
N ASP A 17 4.49 -5.77 22.06
CA ASP A 17 5.82 -6.04 22.58
C ASP A 17 6.85 -5.59 21.55
N ALA A 18 8.01 -5.13 22.00
CA ALA A 18 9.03 -4.63 21.09
C ALA A 18 10.44 -4.81 21.63
N MET A 19 11.37 -5.04 20.71
CA MET A 19 12.78 -5.16 21.00
C MET A 19 13.57 -4.32 20.00
N THR A 20 14.47 -3.48 20.49
CA THR A 20 15.34 -2.67 19.66
C THR A 20 16.80 -3.08 19.87
N THR A 21 17.50 -3.32 18.77
CA THR A 21 18.93 -3.62 18.77
C THR A 21 19.58 -2.99 17.55
N ASN A 22 20.74 -2.35 17.72
CA ASN A 22 21.52 -1.74 16.62
C ASN A 22 20.70 -0.83 15.70
N GLY A 23 19.79 -0.02 16.25
CA GLY A 23 18.94 0.89 15.48
C GLY A 23 17.77 0.22 14.74
N ILE A 24 17.61 -1.10 14.86
CA ILE A 24 16.50 -1.86 14.30
C ILE A 24 15.53 -2.24 15.41
N THR A 25 14.26 -1.92 15.22
CA THR A 25 13.18 -2.24 16.14
C THR A 25 12.28 -3.32 15.56
N CYS A 26 12.10 -4.40 16.29
CA CYS A 26 11.10 -5.43 16.04
C CYS A 26 9.89 -5.19 16.93
N VAL A 27 8.70 -5.14 16.34
CA VAL A 27 7.45 -4.92 17.05
C VAL A 27 6.52 -6.09 16.78
N LYS A 28 6.00 -6.68 17.85
CA LYS A 28 4.90 -7.65 17.83
C LYS A 28 3.64 -6.96 18.33
N TRP A 29 2.55 -7.08 17.59
CA TRP A 29 1.24 -6.52 17.93
C TRP A 29 0.16 -7.58 17.74
N MET A 30 -0.74 -7.72 18.71
CA MET A 30 -1.86 -8.66 18.59
C MET A 30 -3.11 -7.96 18.08
N ASP A 31 -3.51 -8.30 16.85
CA ASP A 31 -4.87 -8.04 16.38
C ASP A 31 -5.73 -9.30 16.56
N ASN A 32 -6.40 -9.79 15.50
CA ASN A 32 -7.00 -11.12 15.51
C ASN A 32 -5.94 -12.23 15.52
N ARG A 33 -4.74 -11.92 15.02
CA ARG A 33 -3.54 -12.76 15.02
C ARG A 33 -2.32 -11.87 15.28
N SER A 34 -1.19 -12.48 15.64
CA SER A 34 0.06 -11.74 15.79
C SER A 34 0.50 -11.12 14.47
N VAL A 35 0.76 -9.83 14.49
CA VAL A 35 1.45 -9.09 13.44
C VAL A 35 2.84 -8.78 13.95
N THR A 36 3.87 -9.04 13.14
CA THR A 36 5.24 -8.69 13.50
C THR A 36 5.86 -7.87 12.39
N LEU A 37 6.49 -6.76 12.79
CA LEU A 37 7.12 -5.80 11.89
C LEU A 37 8.55 -5.52 12.34
N LEU A 38 9.39 -5.20 11.37
CA LEU A 38 10.75 -4.72 11.58
C LEU A 38 10.87 -3.33 10.98
N SER A 39 11.53 -2.41 11.68
CA SER A 39 11.84 -1.07 11.16
C SER A 39 13.17 -0.58 11.67
N ASN A 40 13.94 0.05 10.80
CA ASN A 40 15.14 0.82 11.12
C ASN A 40 14.87 2.34 11.15
N PHE A 41 13.62 2.74 10.95
CA PHE A 41 13.21 4.15 10.79
C PHE A 41 12.39 4.65 11.98
N ILE A 42 11.56 3.78 12.57
CA ILE A 42 10.61 4.15 13.62
C ILE A 42 11.01 3.42 14.91
N PRO A 43 11.54 4.12 15.92
CA PRO A 43 11.73 3.53 17.24
C PRO A 43 10.37 3.22 17.86
N PHE A 44 10.28 2.12 18.59
CA PHE A 44 9.08 1.80 19.34
C PHE A 44 9.03 2.65 20.62
N SER A 45 7.90 3.29 20.87
CA SER A 45 7.56 3.90 22.15
C SER A 45 6.14 3.51 22.53
N LYS A 46 5.93 3.19 23.81
CA LYS A 46 4.59 2.91 24.36
C LYS A 46 3.68 4.14 24.36
N ASP A 47 4.25 5.34 24.23
CA ASP A 47 3.51 6.59 24.16
C ASP A 47 3.08 6.91 22.72
N ASN A 48 3.78 6.35 21.72
CA ASN A 48 3.50 6.56 20.29
C ASN A 48 2.57 5.47 19.73
N VAL A 49 1.35 5.44 20.25
CA VAL A 49 0.31 4.46 19.86
C VAL A 49 -0.81 5.17 19.11
N SER A 50 -1.26 4.57 18.02
CA SER A 50 -2.46 4.98 17.29
C SER A 50 -3.65 4.16 17.76
N LEU A 51 -4.84 4.75 17.78
CA LEU A 51 -6.09 3.99 17.94
C LEU A 51 -6.63 3.62 16.57
N VAL A 52 -6.85 2.33 16.34
CA VAL A 52 -7.49 1.82 15.12
C VAL A 52 -8.84 1.20 15.43
N PHE A 53 -9.81 1.43 14.55
CA PHE A 53 -11.12 0.81 14.65
C PHE A 53 -11.10 -0.56 14.00
N ARG A 54 -11.40 -1.59 14.78
CA ARG A 54 -11.48 -2.97 14.30
C ARG A 54 -12.84 -3.55 14.59
N ARG A 55 -13.36 -4.37 13.67
CA ARG A 55 -14.62 -5.07 13.88
C ARG A 55 -14.44 -6.10 15.00
N ASN A 56 -15.44 -6.19 15.89
CA ASN A 56 -15.52 -7.31 16.82
C ASN A 56 -15.99 -8.56 16.07
N ALA A 57 -15.32 -9.70 16.28
CA ALA A 57 -15.67 -10.92 15.56
C ALA A 57 -17.12 -11.31 15.88
N GLY A 58 -17.92 -11.59 14.84
CA GLY A 58 -19.33 -11.96 15.00
C GLY A 58 -20.30 -10.80 15.28
N CYS A 59 -19.83 -9.56 15.43
CA CYS A 59 -20.69 -8.38 15.66
C CYS A 59 -20.45 -7.29 14.61
N ALA A 60 -21.41 -6.38 14.41
CA ALA A 60 -21.24 -5.19 13.57
C ALA A 60 -20.47 -4.05 14.30
N GLU A 61 -20.28 -4.18 15.61
CA GLU A 61 -19.61 -3.19 16.45
C GLU A 61 -18.11 -3.04 16.14
N LYS A 62 -17.60 -1.81 16.25
CA LYS A 62 -16.20 -1.47 16.08
C LYS A 62 -15.55 -1.18 17.43
N LEU A 63 -14.52 -1.96 17.76
CA LEU A 63 -13.66 -1.78 18.92
C LEU A 63 -12.54 -0.80 18.60
N ARG A 64 -12.16 0.01 19.61
CA ARG A 64 -10.94 0.81 19.58
C ARG A 64 -9.80 -0.06 20.09
N VAL A 65 -8.83 -0.33 19.24
CA VAL A 65 -7.66 -1.17 19.55
C VAL A 65 -6.41 -0.31 19.50
N SER A 66 -5.58 -0.37 20.54
CA SER A 66 -4.24 0.21 20.53
C SER A 66 -3.40 -0.45 19.46
N CYS A 67 -2.74 0.35 18.62
CA CYS A 67 -1.96 -0.10 17.48
C CYS A 67 -0.65 0.67 17.41
N PRO A 68 0.51 -0.01 17.34
CA PRO A 68 1.78 0.67 17.18
C PRO A 68 1.80 1.56 15.93
N THR A 69 2.39 2.75 16.03
CA THR A 69 2.47 3.72 14.92
C THR A 69 3.15 3.13 13.67
N ILE A 70 4.13 2.24 13.85
CA ILE A 70 4.78 1.48 12.77
C ILE A 70 3.78 0.69 11.91
N VAL A 71 2.75 0.08 12.50
CA VAL A 71 1.72 -0.67 11.77
C VAL A 71 0.88 0.28 10.92
N THR A 72 0.49 1.43 11.49
CA THR A 72 -0.29 2.44 10.77
C THR A 72 0.48 3.00 9.57
N LEU A 73 1.76 3.32 9.77
CA LEU A 73 2.63 3.83 8.71
C LEU A 73 2.88 2.78 7.63
N TYR A 74 3.14 1.53 8.02
CA TYR A 74 3.26 0.44 7.07
C TYR A 74 2.01 0.30 6.20
N ASN A 75 0.82 0.24 6.81
CA ASN A 75 -0.44 0.16 6.05
C ASN A 75 -0.68 1.38 5.15
N LYS A 76 -0.25 2.58 5.57
CA LYS A 76 -0.37 3.80 4.76
C LYS A 76 0.46 3.74 3.48
N PHE A 77 1.65 3.15 3.54
CA PHE A 77 2.63 3.20 2.43
C PHE A 77 2.76 1.89 1.65
N MET A 78 2.36 0.74 2.21
CA MET A 78 2.52 -0.57 1.58
C MET A 78 1.68 -0.72 0.30
N GLY A 79 0.53 -0.05 0.20
CA GLY A 79 -0.41 -0.20 -0.92
C GLY A 79 0.04 0.40 -2.28
N GLY A 80 1.25 0.96 -2.38
CA GLY A 80 1.74 1.58 -3.62
C GLY A 80 1.90 0.58 -4.79
N ALA A 81 2.37 -0.64 -4.49
CA ALA A 81 2.51 -1.70 -5.49
C ALA A 81 1.13 -2.20 -5.95
N ASP A 82 0.26 -2.57 -5.01
CA ASP A 82 -1.11 -3.04 -5.30
C ASP A 82 -1.93 -2.00 -6.10
N LEU A 83 -1.75 -0.71 -5.81
CA LEU A 83 -2.41 0.36 -6.56
C LEU A 83 -1.91 0.43 -8.01
N THR A 84 -0.61 0.22 -8.22
CA THR A 84 -0.03 0.16 -9.57
C THR A 84 -0.57 -1.04 -10.34
N ASP A 85 -0.61 -2.21 -9.69
CA ASP A 85 -1.14 -3.44 -10.29
C ASP A 85 -2.64 -3.33 -10.59
N GLN A 86 -3.43 -2.72 -9.70
CA GLN A 86 -4.85 -2.45 -9.93
C GLN A 86 -5.07 -1.51 -11.12
N LYS A 87 -4.30 -0.41 -11.21
CA LYS A 87 -4.38 0.53 -12.34
C LYS A 87 -4.00 -0.13 -13.65
N LYS A 88 -2.99 -1.00 -13.63
CA LYS A 88 -2.59 -1.80 -14.78
C LYS A 88 -3.71 -2.75 -15.19
N GLY A 89 -4.19 -3.61 -14.29
CA GLY A 89 -5.21 -4.62 -14.59
C GLY A 89 -6.56 -4.05 -15.05
N SER A 90 -6.88 -2.80 -14.68
CA SER A 90 -8.13 -2.14 -15.11
C SER A 90 -8.20 -1.83 -16.61
N TYR A 91 -7.05 -1.56 -17.25
CA TYR A 91 -6.97 -1.16 -18.66
C TYR A 91 -5.77 -1.82 -19.36
N GLU A 92 -5.44 -3.05 -18.96
CA GLU A 92 -4.24 -3.75 -19.43
C GLU A 92 -4.34 -4.00 -20.94
N THR A 93 -3.26 -3.69 -21.65
CA THR A 93 -3.08 -4.04 -23.06
C THR A 93 -2.56 -5.48 -23.15
N ASP A 94 -3.22 -6.43 -22.47
CA ASP A 94 -2.81 -7.82 -22.50
C ASP A 94 -3.13 -8.43 -23.86
N ARG A 95 -2.08 -8.61 -24.67
CA ARG A 95 -2.15 -9.42 -25.87
C ARG A 95 -1.67 -10.81 -25.53
N LYS A 96 -2.54 -11.82 -25.68
CA LYS A 96 -2.20 -13.25 -25.60
C LYS A 96 -1.00 -13.53 -26.52
N SER A 97 0.19 -13.45 -25.96
CA SER A 97 1.46 -13.59 -26.66
C SER A 97 1.82 -15.06 -26.71
N LYS A 98 1.05 -15.84 -27.49
CA LYS A 98 1.21 -17.29 -27.61
C LYS A 98 2.57 -17.73 -28.16
N ILE A 99 3.36 -16.81 -28.75
CA ILE A 99 4.59 -17.15 -29.51
C ILE A 99 5.81 -16.32 -29.07
N LYS A 100 5.63 -15.11 -28.53
CA LYS A 100 6.72 -14.13 -28.33
C LYS A 100 6.63 -13.45 -26.96
N TYR A 101 7.31 -14.02 -25.96
CA TYR A 101 7.28 -13.51 -24.57
C TYR A 101 7.77 -12.05 -24.45
N TYR A 102 8.68 -11.61 -25.31
CA TYR A 102 9.20 -10.24 -25.29
C TYR A 102 8.10 -9.19 -25.57
N LEU A 103 7.05 -9.56 -26.32
CA LEU A 103 5.91 -8.66 -26.53
C LEU A 103 5.12 -8.43 -25.23
N ARG A 104 5.04 -9.44 -24.35
CA ARG A 104 4.43 -9.27 -23.03
C ARG A 104 5.19 -8.23 -22.19
N ILE A 105 6.52 -8.29 -22.20
CA ILE A 105 7.37 -7.32 -21.52
C ILE A 105 7.17 -5.92 -22.12
N PHE A 106 7.12 -5.82 -23.46
CA PHE A 106 6.87 -4.54 -24.12
C PHE A 106 5.53 -3.91 -23.73
N PHE A 107 4.43 -4.67 -23.79
CA PHE A 107 3.11 -4.16 -23.41
C PHE A 107 3.00 -3.85 -21.91
N ASP A 108 3.67 -4.62 -21.06
CA ASP A 108 3.78 -4.35 -19.63
C ASP A 108 4.47 -3.00 -19.35
N LEU A 109 5.65 -2.78 -19.97
CA LEU A 109 6.37 -1.52 -19.87
C LEU A 109 5.58 -0.35 -20.46
N PHE A 110 4.84 -0.57 -21.54
CA PHE A 110 3.98 0.44 -22.15
C PHE A 110 2.83 0.83 -21.21
N ASP A 111 2.15 -0.12 -20.59
CA ASP A 111 1.08 0.17 -19.64
C ASP A 111 1.60 0.89 -18.39
N ILE A 112 2.78 0.52 -17.89
CA ILE A 112 3.47 1.22 -16.81
C ILE A 112 3.79 2.67 -17.23
N ALA A 113 4.32 2.87 -18.44
CA ALA A 113 4.67 4.21 -18.94
C ALA A 113 3.42 5.11 -19.04
N VAL A 114 2.30 4.60 -19.57
CA VAL A 114 1.05 5.35 -19.69
C VAL A 114 0.44 5.66 -18.31
N ASN A 115 0.51 4.74 -17.36
CA ASN A 115 0.07 4.99 -15.98
C ASN A 115 0.93 6.05 -15.30
N ASN A 116 2.25 6.01 -15.47
CA ASN A 116 3.17 6.99 -14.90
C ASN A 116 2.98 8.38 -15.53
N SER A 117 2.79 8.44 -16.85
CA SER A 117 2.55 9.71 -17.54
C SER A 117 1.20 10.32 -17.14
N HIS A 118 0.17 9.51 -16.87
CA HIS A 118 -1.10 9.99 -16.29
C HIS A 118 -0.88 10.60 -14.90
N CYS A 119 -0.14 9.93 -14.01
CA CYS A 119 0.19 10.45 -12.68
C CYS A 119 0.90 11.82 -12.77
N ILE A 120 1.89 11.94 -13.67
CA ILE A 120 2.61 13.19 -13.91
C ILE A 120 1.68 14.26 -14.48
N TYR A 121 0.85 13.92 -15.47
CA TYR A 121 -0.11 14.83 -16.08
C TYR A 121 -1.08 15.40 -15.04
N VAL A 122 -1.66 14.55 -14.19
CA VAL A 122 -2.56 14.98 -13.12
C VAL A 122 -1.82 15.89 -12.13
N LYS A 123 -0.62 15.52 -11.69
CA LYS A 123 0.16 16.30 -10.73
C LYS A 123 0.49 17.70 -11.26
N ILE A 124 0.99 17.81 -12.49
CA ILE A 124 1.34 19.10 -13.12
C ILE A 124 0.10 20.00 -13.24
N ASN A 125 -1.05 19.45 -13.65
CA ASN A 125 -2.25 20.24 -13.82
C ASN A 125 -2.85 20.69 -12.48
N GLN A 126 -2.78 19.86 -11.43
CA GLN A 126 -3.18 20.24 -10.07
C GLN A 126 -2.28 21.34 -9.49
N GLU A 127 -0.97 21.29 -9.75
CA GLU A 127 -0.02 22.32 -9.31
C GLU A 127 -0.23 23.65 -10.04
N ARG A 128 -0.64 23.62 -11.32
CA ARG A 128 -0.88 24.82 -12.14
C ARG A 128 -2.25 25.45 -11.92
N ASN A 129 -3.26 24.66 -11.57
CA ASN A 129 -4.62 25.14 -11.38
C ASN A 129 -5.30 24.38 -10.24
N SER A 130 -5.53 25.08 -9.12
CA SER A 130 -6.18 24.53 -7.93
C SER A 130 -7.61 24.03 -8.18
N GLU A 131 -8.29 24.52 -9.22
CA GLU A 131 -9.64 24.09 -9.62
C GLU A 131 -9.62 22.97 -10.67
N TYR A 132 -8.44 22.46 -11.04
CA TYR A 132 -8.31 21.41 -12.04
C TYR A 132 -9.07 20.14 -11.65
N LYS A 133 -10.04 19.77 -12.48
CA LYS A 133 -10.76 18.49 -12.37
C LYS A 133 -9.96 17.40 -13.06
N SER A 134 -9.43 16.47 -12.27
CA SER A 134 -8.62 15.37 -12.77
C SER A 134 -9.41 14.49 -13.74
N ILE A 135 -8.83 14.24 -14.91
CA ILE A 135 -9.37 13.29 -15.88
C ILE A 135 -9.11 11.86 -15.42
N THR A 136 -10.03 10.96 -15.76
CA THR A 136 -9.90 9.54 -15.45
C THR A 136 -8.75 8.88 -16.24
N PRO A 137 -8.18 7.77 -15.74
CA PRO A 137 -7.16 7.03 -16.48
C PRO A 137 -7.61 6.61 -17.89
N LEU A 138 -8.89 6.26 -18.07
CA LEU A 138 -9.46 5.91 -19.37
C LEU A 138 -9.46 7.10 -20.35
N GLN A 139 -9.93 8.26 -19.90
CA GLN A 139 -9.93 9.48 -20.72
C GLN A 139 -8.51 9.86 -21.15
N TYR A 140 -7.55 9.77 -20.23
CA TYR A 140 -6.15 10.02 -20.55
C TYR A 140 -5.61 9.03 -21.60
N ARG A 141 -5.90 7.73 -21.46
CA ARG A 141 -5.54 6.71 -22.46
C ARG A 141 -6.15 7.00 -23.83
N GLN A 142 -7.42 7.42 -23.90
CA GLN A 142 -8.07 7.82 -25.14
C GLN A 142 -7.40 9.03 -25.79
N MET A 143 -6.98 10.03 -25.00
CA MET A 143 -6.23 11.18 -25.50
C MET A 143 -4.88 10.74 -26.09
N VAL A 144 -4.10 9.93 -25.35
CA VAL A 144 -2.81 9.40 -25.83
C VAL A 144 -3.00 8.61 -27.13
N ALA A 145 -4.01 7.73 -27.19
CA ALA A 145 -4.30 6.96 -28.39
C ALA A 145 -4.61 7.84 -29.60
N ARG A 146 -5.46 8.86 -29.44
CA ARG A 146 -5.77 9.82 -30.52
C ARG A 146 -4.53 10.58 -30.98
N SER A 147 -3.71 11.06 -30.04
CA SER A 147 -2.48 11.79 -30.35
C SER A 147 -1.41 10.93 -31.06
N LEU A 148 -1.43 9.61 -30.87
CA LEU A 148 -0.50 8.69 -31.53
C LEU A 148 -0.96 8.24 -32.92
N ILE A 149 -2.26 8.35 -33.23
CA ILE A 149 -2.84 7.87 -34.49
C ILE A 149 -2.77 8.95 -35.60
N GLY A 150 -2.72 10.24 -35.23
CA GLY A 150 -2.74 11.35 -36.19
C GLY A 150 -4.14 11.74 -36.60
#